data_AF-A0A9D8A3M5-F1
#
_entry.id   AF-A0A9D8A3M5-F1
#
_cell.length_a   1.000
_cell.length_b   1.000
_cell.length_c   1.000
_cell.angle_alpha   90.00
_cell.angle_beta   90.00
_cell.angle_gamma   90.00
#
_symmetry.space_group_name_H-M   'P 1'
#
loop_
_entity.id
_entity.type
_entity.pdbx_description
1 polymer ?
#
loop_
_entity_poly.entity_id
_entity_poly.type
_entity_poly.pdbx_seq_one_letter_code
_entity_poly.pdbx_strand_id
1 'polypeptide(L)'
;MKISLSKSLYTKGLQCHKALWLKKYNKTVLTPPDAATMARFKEGNVVGDLACDLFPGGREIPFKGTTFSQKIALTQEWLDEGLNDIYEATFEYDGVLVMVDMFHKKSD
;
A
#
# COMPACT_ATOMS: atom_id res chain seq x y z
N MET A 1 0.91 -0.67 24.19
CA MET A 1 0.70 -0.12 22.84
C MET A 1 1.36 -1.06 21.85
N LYS A 2 0.61 -1.73 20.96
CA LYS A 2 1.19 -2.63 19.95
C LYS A 2 1.68 -1.76 18.78
N ILE A 3 3.00 -1.73 18.52
CA ILE A 3 3.56 -0.95 17.41
C ILE A 3 3.32 -1.74 16.12
N SER A 4 2.54 -1.18 15.20
CA SER A 4 2.48 -1.66 13.81
C SER A 4 3.52 -0.95 12.95
N LEU A 5 4.28 -1.75 12.18
CA LEU A 5 5.31 -1.32 11.25
C LEU A 5 4.83 -1.56 9.82
N SER A 6 4.87 -0.51 8.99
CA SER A 6 4.79 -0.68 7.55
C SER A 6 6.13 -1.19 7.01
N LYS A 7 6.14 -1.69 5.76
CA LYS A 7 7.38 -2.04 5.03
C LYS A 7 8.42 -0.91 5.10
N SER A 8 8.00 0.33 4.87
CA SER A 8 8.89 1.50 4.91
C SER A 8 9.43 1.82 6.32
N LEU A 9 8.63 1.59 7.37
CA LEU A 9 9.11 1.74 8.75
C LEU A 9 10.07 0.61 9.13
N TYR A 10 9.79 -0.62 8.72
CA TYR A 10 10.65 -1.77 8.96
C TYR A 10 12.02 -1.58 8.31
N THR A 11 12.08 -1.27 7.01
CA THR A 11 13.35 -1.02 6.31
C THR A 11 14.11 0.17 6.90
N LYS A 12 13.41 1.23 7.33
CA LYS A 12 14.04 2.35 8.04
C LYS A 12 14.64 1.91 9.37
N GLY A 13 13.96 1.05 10.11
CA GLY A 13 14.44 0.47 11.36
C GLY A 13 15.70 -0.37 11.16
N LEU A 14 15.71 -1.24 10.15
CA LEU A 14 16.87 -2.03 9.78
C LEU A 14 18.11 -1.17 9.47
N GLN A 15 17.92 -0.02 8.84
CA GLN A 15 19.01 0.92 8.57
C GLN A 15 19.46 1.68 9.81
N CYS A 16 18.50 2.20 10.60
CA CYS A 16 18.79 2.99 11.79
C CYS A 16 17.58 3.08 12.73
N HIS A 17 17.69 2.46 13.91
CA HIS A 17 16.65 2.51 14.96
C HIS A 17 16.29 3.94 15.38
N LYS A 18 17.27 4.84 15.49
CA LYS A 18 17.02 6.26 15.82
C LYS A 18 16.19 6.94 14.74
N ALA A 19 16.45 6.64 13.47
CA ALA A 19 15.67 7.20 12.36
C ALA A 19 14.23 6.66 12.31
N LEU A 20 14.01 5.38 12.64
CA LEU A 20 12.68 4.83 12.86
C LEU A 20 11.95 5.56 13.99
N TRP A 21 12.61 5.73 15.14
CA TRP A 21 12.02 6.42 16.29
C TRP A 21 11.60 7.85 15.93
N LEU A 22 12.48 8.61 15.26
CA LEU A 22 12.17 9.96 14.76
C LEU A 22 10.99 9.93 13.78
N LYS A 23 10.96 9.00 12.82
CA LYS A 23 9.84 8.89 11.87
C LYS A 23 8.51 8.58 12.54
N LYS A 24 8.49 7.86 13.66
CA LYS A 24 7.26 7.50 14.37
C LYS A 24 6.80 8.60 15.34
N TYR A 25 7.74 9.19 16.09
CA TYR A 25 7.42 10.03 17.25
C TYR A 25 7.86 11.49 17.13
N ASN A 26 8.78 11.81 16.21
CA ASN A 26 9.28 13.19 16.02
C ASN A 26 9.58 13.47 14.54
N LYS A 27 8.54 13.51 13.71
CA LYS A 27 8.67 13.66 12.24
C LYS A 27 9.21 15.03 11.82
N THR A 28 9.04 16.06 12.64
CA THR A 28 9.38 17.46 12.30
C THR A 28 10.88 17.70 12.16
N VAL A 29 11.71 16.86 12.78
CA VAL A 29 13.18 16.95 12.65
C VAL A 29 13.73 16.18 11.45
N LEU A 30 12.89 15.44 10.71
CA LEU A 30 13.33 14.74 9.52
C LEU A 30 13.39 15.69 8.33
N THR A 31 14.47 15.59 7.56
CA THR A 31 14.57 16.28 6.27
C THR A 31 13.44 15.81 5.35
N PRO A 32 12.64 16.73 4.80
CA PRO A 32 11.60 16.38 3.84
C PRO A 32 12.26 15.85 2.54
N PRO A 33 11.52 15.05 1.74
CA PRO A 33 12.00 14.65 0.43
C PRO A 33 12.33 15.87 -0.43
N ASP A 34 13.46 15.81 -1.14
CA ASP A 34 13.83 16.84 -2.12
C ASP A 34 13.00 16.72 -3.41
N ALA A 35 13.13 17.70 -4.30
CA ALA A 35 12.38 17.75 -5.56
C ALA A 35 12.62 16.50 -6.43
N ALA A 36 13.86 15.99 -6.47
CA ALA A 36 14.22 14.79 -7.22
C ALA A 36 13.52 13.54 -6.65
N THR A 37 13.45 13.41 -5.33
CA THR A 37 12.75 12.30 -4.67
C THR A 37 11.24 12.40 -4.87
N MET A 38 10.67 13.60 -4.79
CA MET A 38 9.25 13.82 -5.11
C MET A 38 8.92 13.48 -6.57
N ALA A 39 9.81 13.82 -7.52
CA ALA A 39 9.65 13.46 -8.92
C ALA A 39 9.62 11.94 -9.12
N ARG A 40 10.54 11.19 -8.49
CA ARG A 40 10.53 9.72 -8.54
C ARG A 40 9.27 9.09 -7.95
N PHE A 41 8.73 9.65 -6.87
CA PHE A 41 7.45 9.17 -6.31
C PHE A 41 6.29 9.40 -7.28
N LYS A 42 6.23 10.57 -7.91
CA LYS A 42 5.22 10.87 -8.92
C LYS A 42 5.33 9.93 -10.12
N GLU A 43 6.55 9.69 -10.60
CA GLU A 43 6.82 8.76 -11.69
C GLU A 43 6.40 7.32 -11.32
N GLY A 44 6.66 6.89 -10.08
CA GLY A 44 6.17 5.62 -9.56
C GLY A 44 4.65 5.50 -9.60
N ASN A 45 3.90 6.56 -9.27
CA ASN A 45 2.44 6.56 -9.39
C ASN A 45 1.99 6.40 -10.85
N VAL A 46 2.65 7.10 -11.79
CA VAL A 46 2.36 6.97 -13.23
C VAL A 46 2.59 5.54 -13.71
N VAL A 47 3.67 4.89 -13.26
CA VAL A 47 3.92 3.47 -13.57
C VAL A 47 2.82 2.58 -12.99
N GLY A 48 2.35 2.85 -11.77
CA GLY A 48 1.21 2.14 -11.16
C GLY A 48 -0.07 2.29 -11.97
N ASP A 49 -0.41 3.52 -12.36
CA ASP A 49 -1.58 3.82 -13.19
C ASP A 49 -1.52 3.08 -14.53
N LEU A 50 -0.35 3.07 -15.19
CA LEU A 50 -0.14 2.35 -16.45
C LEU A 50 -0.15 0.82 -16.28
N ALA A 51 0.21 0.30 -15.10
CA ALA A 51 0.15 -1.13 -14.85
C ALA A 51 -1.29 -1.64 -14.84
N CYS A 52 -2.24 -0.83 -14.35
CA CYS A 52 -3.67 -1.14 -14.39
C CYS A 52 -4.18 -1.37 -15.83
N ASP A 53 -3.60 -0.70 -16.83
CA ASP A 53 -3.97 -0.88 -18.25
C ASP A 53 -3.66 -2.30 -18.77
N LEU A 54 -2.81 -3.07 -18.09
CA LEU A 54 -2.51 -4.47 -18.44
C LEU A 54 -3.65 -5.44 -18.08
N PHE A 55 -4.56 -5.03 -17.18
CA PHE A 55 -5.68 -5.85 -16.69
C PHE A 55 -7.00 -5.08 -16.80
N PRO A 56 -7.44 -4.73 -18.03
CA PRO A 56 -8.58 -3.86 -18.23
C PRO A 56 -9.86 -4.44 -17.60
N GLY A 57 -10.64 -3.57 -16.94
CA GLY A 57 -11.88 -3.96 -16.26
C GLY A 57 -11.72 -4.26 -14.76
N GLY A 58 -10.49 -4.20 -14.22
CA GLY A 58 -10.26 -4.25 -12.79
C GLY A 58 -10.86 -3.06 -12.04
N ARG A 59 -11.11 -3.24 -10.73
CA ARG A 59 -11.60 -2.18 -9.83
C ARG A 59 -10.53 -1.81 -8.81
N GLU A 60 -10.37 -0.52 -8.53
CA GLU A 60 -9.41 -0.01 -7.55
C GLU A 60 -10.06 0.15 -6.17
N ILE A 61 -9.42 -0.39 -5.14
CA ILE A 61 -9.79 -0.14 -3.75
C ILE A 61 -9.43 1.31 -3.39
N PRO A 62 -10.40 2.18 -3.02
CA PRO A 62 -10.09 3.58 -2.76
C PRO A 62 -9.11 3.74 -1.60
N PHE A 63 -7.98 4.43 -1.84
CA PHE A 63 -6.98 4.63 -0.79
C PHE A 63 -7.43 5.62 0.29
N LYS A 64 -8.09 6.71 -0.12
CA LYS A 64 -8.58 7.79 0.76
C LYS A 64 -10.02 7.52 1.19
N GLY A 65 -10.36 7.89 2.43
CA GLY A 65 -11.72 7.76 2.96
C GLY A 65 -12.09 6.35 3.42
N THR A 66 -11.15 5.40 3.39
CA THR A 66 -11.34 4.01 3.82
C THR A 66 -10.34 3.65 4.93
N THR A 67 -10.81 2.89 5.91
CA THR A 67 -9.98 2.22 6.92
C THR A 67 -9.43 0.90 6.37
N PHE A 68 -8.40 0.32 7.00
CA PHE A 68 -7.89 -0.98 6.56
C PHE A 68 -8.96 -2.08 6.58
N SER A 69 -9.82 -2.11 7.62
CA SER A 69 -10.93 -3.07 7.70
C SER A 69 -11.93 -2.89 6.55
N GLN A 70 -12.21 -1.65 6.13
CA GLN A 70 -13.06 -1.38 4.97
C GLN A 70 -12.41 -1.85 3.66
N LYS A 71 -11.10 -1.66 3.49
CA LYS A 71 -10.37 -2.13 2.31
C LYS A 71 -10.39 -3.66 2.21
N ILE A 72 -10.20 -4.35 3.33
CA ILE A 72 -10.26 -5.82 3.41
C ILE A 72 -11.67 -6.31 3.06
N ALA A 73 -12.70 -5.72 3.67
CA ALA A 73 -14.09 -6.09 3.41
C ALA A 73 -14.47 -5.89 1.93
N LEU A 74 -14.09 -4.75 1.35
CA LEU A 74 -14.38 -4.45 -0.06
C LEU A 74 -13.61 -5.36 -1.02
N THR A 75 -12.36 -5.71 -0.69
CA THR A 75 -11.59 -6.69 -1.46
C THR A 75 -12.30 -8.04 -1.46
N GLN A 76 -12.77 -8.51 -0.29
CA GLN A 76 -13.49 -9.77 -0.18
C GLN A 76 -14.83 -9.74 -0.93
N GLU A 77 -15.60 -8.67 -0.79
CA GLU A 77 -16.87 -8.46 -1.49
C GLU A 77 -16.71 -8.61 -3.01
N TRP A 78 -15.72 -7.95 -3.60
CA TRP A 78 -15.48 -8.05 -5.05
C TRP A 78 -14.98 -9.43 -5.49
N LEU A 79 -14.22 -10.12 -4.65
CA LEU A 79 -13.83 -11.51 -4.93
C LEU A 79 -15.06 -12.44 -4.92
N ASP A 80 -16.00 -12.22 -3.99
CA ASP A 80 -17.25 -12.98 -3.89
C ASP A 80 -18.19 -12.68 -5.08
N GLU A 81 -18.15 -11.46 -5.62
CA GLU A 81 -18.80 -11.08 -6.89
C GLU A 81 -18.15 -11.71 -8.13
N GLY A 82 -17.02 -12.39 -7.97
CA GLY A 82 -16.30 -13.03 -9.07
C GLY A 82 -15.38 -12.09 -9.87
N LEU A 83 -15.00 -10.95 -9.30
CA LEU A 83 -14.03 -10.06 -9.93
C LEU A 83 -12.63 -10.68 -9.88
N ASN A 84 -11.98 -10.77 -11.04
CA ASN A 84 -10.65 -11.37 -11.15
C ASN A 84 -9.52 -10.36 -10.92
N ASP A 85 -9.76 -9.09 -11.25
CA ASP A 85 -8.75 -8.03 -11.24
C ASP A 85 -9.13 -6.95 -10.23
N ILE A 86 -8.29 -6.78 -9.20
CA ILE A 86 -8.48 -5.78 -8.14
C ILE A 86 -7.17 -5.02 -7.93
N TYR A 87 -7.19 -3.71 -8.14
CA TYR A 87 -6.05 -2.84 -7.84
C TYR A 87 -6.09 -2.41 -6.38
N GLU A 88 -4.92 -2.31 -5.74
CA GLU A 88 -4.81 -1.99 -4.31
C GLU A 88 -5.56 -2.99 -3.40
N ALA A 89 -5.73 -4.23 -3.86
CA ALA A 89 -6.38 -5.30 -3.11
C ALA A 89 -5.70 -5.46 -1.74
N THR A 90 -6.51 -5.55 -0.69
CA THR A 90 -6.02 -5.53 0.68
C THR A 90 -6.46 -6.79 1.41
N PHE A 91 -5.50 -7.48 2.01
CA PHE A 91 -5.68 -8.70 2.77
C PHE A 91 -5.08 -8.55 4.17
N GLU A 92 -5.59 -9.32 5.13
CA GLU A 92 -5.00 -9.46 6.45
C GLU A 92 -4.95 -10.94 6.83
N TYR A 93 -3.81 -11.37 7.36
CA TYR A 93 -3.66 -12.69 7.97
C TYR A 93 -2.75 -12.60 9.19
N ASP A 94 -3.18 -13.13 10.33
CA ASP A 94 -2.44 -13.11 11.60
C ASP A 94 -1.88 -11.71 11.99
N GLY A 95 -2.65 -10.66 11.70
CA GLY A 95 -2.26 -9.27 11.96
C GLY A 95 -1.21 -8.69 11.01
N VAL A 96 -0.88 -9.41 9.93
CA VAL A 96 -0.06 -8.92 8.81
C VAL A 96 -0.99 -8.38 7.73
N LEU A 97 -0.93 -7.07 7.52
CA LEU A 97 -1.66 -6.39 6.44
C LEU A 97 -0.83 -6.44 5.15
N VAL A 98 -1.44 -6.94 4.08
CA VAL A 98 -0.86 -6.97 2.73
C VAL A 98 -1.74 -6.15 1.82
N MET A 99 -1.19 -5.06 1.29
CA MET A 99 -1.79 -4.28 0.22
C MET A 99 -0.97 -4.55 -1.03
N VAL A 100 -1.59 -5.15 -2.05
CA VAL A 100 -0.93 -5.43 -3.32
C VAL A 100 -1.35 -4.37 -4.33
N ASP A 101 -0.39 -3.85 -5.10
CA ASP A 101 -0.69 -2.83 -6.12
C ASP A 101 -1.66 -3.41 -7.17
N MET A 102 -1.45 -4.67 -7.59
CA MET A 102 -2.36 -5.39 -8.49
C MET A 102 -2.58 -6.85 -8.03
N PHE A 103 -3.84 -7.25 -7.99
CA PHE A 103 -4.27 -8.63 -7.79
C PHE A 103 -4.97 -9.14 -9.04
N HIS A 104 -4.51 -10.28 -9.56
CA HIS A 104 -5.14 -11.01 -10.68
C HIS A 104 -5.38 -12.45 -10.25
N LYS A 105 -6.65 -12.86 -10.19
CA LYS A 105 -7.07 -14.24 -9.90
C LYS A 105 -6.90 -15.08 -11.16
N LYS A 106 -5.97 -16.03 -11.11
CA LYS A 106 -5.81 -17.03 -12.17
C LYS A 106 -6.89 -18.09 -12.09
N SER A 107 -7.31 -18.57 -13.25
CA SER A 107 -8.17 -19.74 -13.39
C SER A 107 -7.32 -21.01 -13.29
N ASP A 108 -6.85 -21.34 -12.09
CA ASP A 108 -6.25 -22.65 -11.79
C ASP A 108 -7.33 -23.63 -11.29
#